data_AF-A0A7C2E6X4-F1
#
_entry.id   AF-A0A7C2E6X4-F1
#
_cell.length_a   1.000
_cell.length_b   1.000
_cell.length_c   1.000
_cell.angle_alpha   90.00
_cell.angle_beta   90.00
_cell.angle_gamma   90.00
#
_symmetry.space_group_name_H-M   'P 1'
#
loop_
_entity.id
_entity.type
_entity.pdbx_description
1 polymer ?
#
loop_
_entity_poly.entity_id
_entity_poly.type
_entity_poly.pdbx_seq_one_letter_code
_entity_poly.pdbx_strand_id
1 'polypeptide(L)' 'MPSWDAYYLRICRHVASRSKDPNTQIGCVIVGPAHEIRSTGYNSF' A
#
# COMPACT_ATOMS: atom_id res chain seq x y z
N MET A 1 -2.09 -4.54 19.96
CA MET A 1 -1.37 -4.59 18.66
C MET A 1 -2.34 -4.13 17.58
N PRO A 2 -1.93 -3.31 16.60
CA PRO A 2 -2.81 -2.95 15.49
C PRO A 2 -3.27 -4.20 14.73
N SER A 3 -4.50 -4.20 14.21
CA SER A 3 -5.00 -5.30 13.37
C SER A 3 -4.20 -5.43 12.07
N TRP A 4 -4.29 -6.58 11.42
CA TRP A 4 -3.71 -6.79 10.10
C TRP A 4 -4.16 -5.73 9.09
N ASP A 5 -5.45 -5.38 9.07
CA ASP A 5 -5.97 -4.32 8.18
C ASP A 5 -5.30 -2.96 8.43
N ALA A 6 -5.14 -2.59 9.70
CA ALA A 6 -4.47 -1.34 10.06
C ALA A 6 -3.00 -1.35 9.66
N TYR A 7 -2.33 -2.51 9.75
CA TYR A 7 -0.96 -2.71 9.26
C TYR A 7 -0.88 -2.54 7.74
N TYR A 8 -1.74 -3.20 6.98
CA TYR A 8 -1.77 -3.10 5.51
C TYR A 8 -2.12 -1.71 5.01
N LEU A 9 -3.08 -1.02 5.65
CA LEU A 9 -3.41 0.36 5.30
C LEU A 9 -2.26 1.33 5.53
N ARG A 10 -1.43 1.12 6.57
CA ARG A 10 -0.21 1.92 6.78
C ARG A 10 0.83 1.65 5.69
N ILE A 11 0.95 0.41 5.23
CA ILE A 11 1.81 0.08 4.09
C ILE A 11 1.30 0.76 2.82
N CYS A 12 0.01 0.69 2.51
CA CYS A 12 -0.57 1.40 1.35
C CYS A 12 -0.24 2.89 1.37
N ARG A 13 -0.38 3.55 2.52
CA ARG A 13 -0.03 4.98 2.67
C ARG A 13 1.45 5.25 2.43
N HIS A 14 2.34 4.36 2.87
CA HIS A 14 3.77 4.50 2.65
C HIS A 14 4.17 4.22 1.19
N VAL A 15 3.53 3.25 0.54
CA VAL A 15 3.78 2.96 -0.88
C VAL A 15 3.26 4.09 -1.76
N ALA A 16 2.10 4.67 -1.43
CA ALA A 16 1.54 5.84 -2.11
C ALA A 16 2.51 7.03 -2.14
N SER A 17 3.33 7.22 -1.10
CA SER A 17 4.28 8.34 -1.04
C SER A 17 5.43 8.22 -2.06
N ARG A 18 5.53 7.10 -2.78
CA ARG A 18 6.47 6.93 -3.90
C ARG A 18 5.91 7.42 -5.24
N SER A 19 4.62 7.74 -5.30
CA SER A 19 3.99 8.30 -6.51
C SER A 19 4.65 9.63 -6.89
N LYS A 20 4.89 9.80 -8.21
CA LYS A 20 5.37 11.06 -8.80
C LYS A 20 4.24 11.95 -9.31
N ASP A 21 2.99 11.47 -9.28
CA ASP A 21 1.85 12.27 -9.70
C ASP A 21 1.64 13.42 -8.67
N PRO A 22 1.67 14.69 -9.09
CA PRO A 22 1.47 15.81 -8.19
C PRO A 22 0.02 15.93 -7.69
N ASN A 23 -0.94 15.31 -8.38
CA ASN A 23 -2.37 15.47 -8.09
C ASN A 23 -2.88 14.39 -7.14
N THR A 24 -2.48 13.13 -7.35
CA THR A 24 -2.97 12.00 -6.55
C THR A 24 -1.86 11.05 -6.13
N GLN A 25 -1.93 10.55 -4.90
CA GLN A 25 -1.00 9.53 -4.39
C GLN A 25 -1.79 8.31 -3.92
N ILE A 26 -1.84 7.30 -4.78
CA ILE A 26 -2.57 6.06 -4.58
C ILE A 26 -1.56 4.95 -4.30
N GLY A 27 -1.84 4.16 -3.26
CA GLY A 27 -1.05 2.99 -2.90
C GLY A 27 -1.92 1.75 -2.77
N CYS A 28 -1.38 0.61 -3.15
CA CYS A 28 -2.03 -0.69 -3.14
C CYS A 28 -1.10 -1.73 -2.53
N VAL A 29 -1.69 -2.70 -1.82
CA VAL A 29 -1.02 -3.90 -1.33
C VAL A 29 -1.89 -5.11 -1.64
N ILE A 30 -1.28 -6.16 -2.19
CA ILE A 30 -1.92 -7.45 -2.43
C ILE A 30 -1.43 -8.41 -1.36
N VAL A 31 -2.37 -8.96 -0.60
CA VAL A 31 -2.10 -9.84 0.54
C VAL A 31 -2.63 -11.24 0.23
N GLY A 32 -1.86 -12.26 0.59
CA GLY A 32 -2.26 -13.66 0.49
C GLY A 32 -2.98 -14.18 1.74
N PRO A 33 -3.46 -15.44 1.70
CA PRO A 33 -4.22 -16.05 2.78
C PRO A 33 -3.41 -16.30 4.05
N ALA A 34 -2.08 -16.30 3.99
CA ALA A 34 -1.20 -16.45 5.16
C ALA A 34 -0.69 -15.08 5.66
N HIS A 35 -1.41 -14.00 5.34
CA HIS A 35 -1.07 -12.63 5.71
C HIS A 35 0.25 -12.12 5.10
N GLU A 36 0.79 -12.82 4.10
CA GLU A 36 2.00 -12.45 3.39
C GLU A 36 1.72 -11.37 2.33
N ILE A 37 2.60 -10.38 2.24
CA ILE A 37 2.53 -9.36 1.19
C ILE A 37 3.06 -9.98 -0.10
N ARG A 38 2.21 -10.09 -1.12
CA ARG A 38 2.57 -10.64 -2.44
C ARG A 38 3.04 -9.57 -3.40
N SER A 39 2.49 -8.37 -3.30
CA SER A 39 2.88 -7.23 -4.13
C SER A 39 2.48 -5.90 -3.50
N THR A 40 3.17 -4.84 -3.90
CA THR A 40 2.85 -3.45 -3.56
C THR A 40 2.90 -2.61 -4.84
N GLY A 41 2.02 -1.63 -4.97
CA GLY A 41 2.01 -0.74 -6.13
C GLY A 41 1.56 0.66 -5.80
N TYR A 42 1.89 1.61 -6.67
CA TYR A 42 1.45 3.00 -6.62
C TYR A 42 1.18 3.53 -8.02
N ASN A 43 0.35 4.56 -8.14
CA ASN A 43 0.16 5.26 -9.42
C ASN A 43 1.40 6.10 -9.75
N SER A 44 1.82 6.16 -11.01
CA SER A 44 2.85 7.10 -11.48
C SER A 44 2.47 7.55 -12.88
N PHE A 45 2.51 8.86 -13.10
CA PHE A 45 2.42 9.48 -14.42
C PHE A 45 3.83 9.88 -14.90
#